data_AF-A0A842NG29-F1
#
_entry.id   AF-A0A842NG29-F1
#
_cell.length_a   1.000
_cell.length_b   1.000
_cell.length_c   1.000
_cell.angle_alpha   90.00
_cell.angle_beta   90.00
_cell.angle_gamma   90.00
#
_symmetry.space_group_name_H-M   'P 1'
#
loop_
_entity.id
_entity.type
_entity.pdbx_description
1 polymer ?
#
loop_
_entity_poly.entity_id
_entity_poly.type
_entity_poly.pdbx_seq_one_letter_code
_entity_poly.pdbx_strand_id
1 'polypeptide(L)'
;MRGRPVKSAIRQNIIDILFHMKKGYGYEIHKIYLDLFSGVSQRVIYYHLKKGLDTQEFIIENIKREKGNYSWGESAEKIYYALGPQASPINISKVKRYFERKKNSE
;
A
#
# COMPACT_ATOMS: atom_id res chain seq x y z
N MET A 1 18.68 -0.45 25.62
CA MET A 1 18.69 -0.40 24.13
C MET A 1 17.52 0.48 23.67
N ARG A 2 17.75 1.77 23.36
CA ARG A 2 16.72 2.66 22.78
C ARG A 2 16.81 2.59 21.25
N GLY A 3 16.32 1.50 20.68
CA GLY A 3 16.16 1.38 19.24
C GLY A 3 14.88 2.09 18.80
N ARG A 4 14.94 2.86 17.71
CA ARG A 4 13.74 3.36 17.01
C ARG A 4 12.83 2.15 16.75
N PRO A 5 11.51 2.22 17.00
CA PRO A 5 10.62 1.08 16.79
C PRO A 5 10.84 0.49 15.39
N VAL A 6 11.12 -0.82 15.35
CA VAL A 6 11.54 -1.57 14.16
C VAL A 6 10.49 -1.47 13.02
N LYS A 7 9.23 -1.20 13.39
CA LYS A 7 8.09 -1.09 12.48
C LYS A 7 7.59 0.35 12.42
N SER A 8 7.62 0.92 11.22
CA SER A 8 6.98 2.23 10.94
C SER A 8 5.46 2.06 10.98
N ALA A 9 4.76 2.93 11.69
CA ALA A 9 3.30 2.95 11.71
C ALA A 9 2.71 3.06 10.28
N ILE A 10 3.35 3.85 9.41
CA ILE A 10 2.92 4.01 8.01
C ILE A 10 3.03 2.68 7.25
N ARG A 11 4.13 1.94 7.45
CA ARG A 11 4.32 0.65 6.78
C ARG A 11 3.35 -0.40 7.31
N GLN A 12 3.08 -0.40 8.62
CA GLN A 12 2.07 -1.28 9.22
C GLN A 12 0.67 -0.99 8.65
N ASN A 13 0.30 0.29 8.53
CA ASN A 13 -0.96 0.70 7.91
C ASN A 13 -1.07 0.20 6.46
N ILE A 14 0.01 0.28 5.67
CA ILE A 14 0.05 -0.24 4.30
C ILE A 14 -0.11 -1.77 4.28
N ILE A 15 0.54 -2.50 5.21
CA ILE A 15 0.38 -3.95 5.37
C ILE A 15 -1.10 -4.29 5.61
N ASP A 16 -1.77 -3.61 6.53
CA ASP A 16 -3.18 -3.87 6.82
C ASP A 16 -4.10 -3.50 5.64
N ILE A 17 -3.81 -2.42 4.90
CA ILE A 17 -4.54 -2.08 3.67
C ILE A 17 -4.41 -3.23 2.65
N LEU A 18 -3.18 -3.66 2.36
CA LEU A 18 -2.90 -4.74 1.42
C LEU A 18 -3.46 -6.10 1.87
N PHE A 19 -3.52 -6.36 3.17
CA PHE A 19 -4.15 -7.56 3.72
C PHE A 19 -5.62 -7.69 3.31
N HIS A 20 -6.36 -6.59 3.33
CA HIS A 20 -7.78 -6.56 2.96
C HIS A 20 -8.00 -6.48 1.45
N MET A 21 -7.27 -5.63 0.71
CA MET A 21 -7.45 -5.48 -0.75
C MET A 21 -6.73 -6.55 -1.58
N LYS A 22 -5.90 -7.38 -0.96
CA LYS A 22 -5.02 -8.41 -1.56
C LYS A 22 -3.86 -7.86 -2.38
N LYS A 23 -4.12 -6.90 -3.26
CA LYS A 23 -3.09 -6.21 -4.05
C LYS A 23 -3.50 -4.79 -4.41
N GLY A 24 -2.53 -3.92 -4.62
CA GLY A 24 -2.76 -2.54 -5.05
C GLY A 24 -1.52 -1.89 -5.62
N TYR A 25 -1.70 -0.84 -6.44
CA TYR A 25 -0.58 -0.03 -6.94
C TYR A 25 -0.40 1.24 -6.09
N GLY A 26 0.78 1.85 -6.15
CA GLY A 26 1.18 2.89 -5.19
C GLY A 26 0.19 4.06 -5.04
N TYR A 27 -0.42 4.52 -6.13
CA TYR A 27 -1.42 5.59 -6.09
C TYR A 27 -2.74 5.16 -5.44
N GLU A 28 -3.20 3.94 -5.69
CA GLU A 28 -4.42 3.40 -5.06
C GLU A 28 -4.23 3.22 -3.55
N ILE A 29 -3.09 2.64 -3.16
CA ILE A 29 -2.71 2.48 -1.75
C ILE A 29 -2.66 3.85 -1.06
N HIS A 30 -2.08 4.85 -1.72
CA HIS A 30 -2.02 6.21 -1.20
C HIS A 30 -3.40 6.83 -1.00
N LYS A 31 -4.33 6.70 -1.96
CA LYS A 31 -5.71 7.19 -1.80
C LYS A 31 -6.42 6.56 -0.61
N ILE A 32 -6.40 5.22 -0.52
CA ILE A 32 -7.00 4.50 0.62
C ILE A 32 -6.35 4.91 1.94
N TYR A 33 -5.04 5.14 1.93
CA TYR A 33 -4.33 5.63 3.12
C TYR A 33 -4.85 7.00 3.57
N LEU A 34 -5.03 7.94 2.64
CA LEU A 34 -5.56 9.28 2.95
C LEU A 34 -7.00 9.24 3.49
N ASP A 35 -7.82 8.28 3.04
CA ASP A 35 -9.18 8.09 3.56
C ASP A 35 -9.21 7.62 5.04
N LEU A 36 -8.12 7.01 5.53
CA LEU A 36 -8.08 6.28 6.81
C LEU A 36 -7.15 6.88 7.87
N PHE A 37 -6.16 7.65 7.45
CA PHE A 37 -5.05 8.09 8.27
C PHE A 37 -4.69 9.56 7.96
N SER A 38 -3.83 10.14 8.79
CA SER A 38 -3.30 11.48 8.57
C SER A 38 -2.62 11.60 7.19
N GLY A 39 -2.76 12.76 6.56
CA GLY A 39 -2.23 13.03 5.24
C GLY A 39 -0.72 12.78 5.14
N VAL A 40 -0.32 11.87 4.26
CA VAL A 40 1.08 11.64 3.88
C VAL A 40 1.24 11.90 2.39
N SER A 41 2.42 12.31 1.95
CA SER A 41 2.69 12.44 0.53
C SER A 41 2.81 11.07 -0.14
N GLN A 42 2.48 11.01 -1.43
CA GLN A 42 2.62 9.78 -2.22
C GLN A 42 4.07 9.24 -2.20
N ARG A 43 5.06 10.13 -2.15
CA ARG A 43 6.49 9.77 -2.03
C ARG A 43 6.78 8.97 -0.75
N VAL A 44 6.14 9.29 0.37
CA VAL A 44 6.29 8.54 1.63
C VAL A 44 5.73 7.13 1.50
N ILE A 45 4.60 6.97 0.80
CA ILE A 45 4.05 5.63 0.50
C ILE A 45 5.04 4.83 -0.35
N TYR A 46 5.57 5.39 -1.44
CA TYR A 46 6.57 4.71 -2.26
C TYR A 46 7.85 4.35 -1.51
N TYR A 47 8.33 5.22 -0.63
CA TYR A 47 9.46 4.92 0.25
C TYR A 47 9.17 3.68 1.12
N HIS A 48 7.97 3.60 1.71
CA HIS A 48 7.59 2.46 2.54
C HIS A 48 7.33 1.18 1.76
N LEU A 49 6.80 1.27 0.54
CA LEU A 49 6.67 0.13 -0.37
C LEU A 49 8.04 -0.41 -0.75
N LYS A 50 8.97 0.46 -1.17
CA LYS A 50 10.36 0.07 -1.47
C LYS A 50 11.02 -0.57 -0.26
N LYS A 51 10.92 0.07 0.91
CA LYS A 51 11.52 -0.48 2.13
C LYS A 51 10.90 -1.82 2.56
N GLY A 52 9.59 -2.00 2.32
CA GLY A 52 8.89 -3.25 2.60
C GLY A 52 9.24 -4.38 1.62
N LEU A 53 9.63 -4.07 0.38
CA LEU A 53 10.25 -5.05 -0.52
C LEU A 53 11.60 -5.51 0.03
N ASP A 54 12.45 -4.58 0.48
CA ASP A 54 13.77 -4.91 1.05
C ASP A 54 13.66 -5.82 2.29
N THR A 55 12.60 -5.65 3.10
CA THR A 55 12.32 -6.45 4.30
C THR A 55 11.43 -7.65 4.04
N GLN A 56 11.04 -7.93 2.79
CA GLN A 56 10.13 -8.99 2.38
C GLN A 56 8.73 -8.92 3.04
N GLU A 57 8.35 -7.75 3.55
CA GLU A 57 6.98 -7.46 4.00
C GLU A 57 6.03 -7.27 2.82
N PHE A 58 6.57 -6.91 1.65
CA PHE A 58 5.84 -6.82 0.38
C PHE A 58 6.51 -7.65 -0.72
N ILE A 59 5.73 -7.97 -1.75
CA ILE A 59 6.21 -8.50 -3.02
C ILE A 59 5.61 -7.68 -4.17
N ILE A 60 6.25 -7.74 -5.34
CA ILE A 60 5.66 -7.26 -6.60
C ILE A 60 4.89 -8.43 -7.19
N GLU A 61 3.57 -8.32 -7.30
CA GLU A 61 2.72 -9.35 -7.91
C GLU A 61 2.64 -9.18 -9.43
N ASN A 62 2.59 -7.94 -9.92
CA ASN A 62 2.48 -7.66 -11.34
C ASN A 62 3.00 -6.25 -11.68
N ILE A 63 3.43 -6.07 -12.91
CA ILE A 63 3.76 -4.77 -13.49
C ILE A 63 2.92 -4.63 -14.76
N LYS A 64 1.96 -3.69 -14.75
CA LYS A 64 1.14 -3.39 -15.91
C LYS A 64 1.56 -2.08 -16.55
N ARG A 65 1.83 -2.12 -17.85
CA ARG A 65 2.02 -0.91 -18.66
C ARG A 65 0.69 -0.53 -19.29
N GLU A 66 0.16 0.61 -18.92
CA GLU A 66 -1.01 1.20 -19.55
C GLU A 66 -0.53 2.21 -20.59
N LYS A 67 -0.85 1.98 -21.87
CA LYS A 67 -0.62 2.96 -22.93
C LYS A 67 -1.68 4.05 -22.82
N GLY A 68 -1.27 5.31 -22.91
CA GLY A 68 -2.17 6.45 -22.85
C GLY A 68 -1.46 7.77 -23.15
N ASN A 69 -2.21 8.79 -23.53
CA ASN A 69 -1.69 10.15 -23.73
C ASN A 69 -1.61 10.87 -22.37
N TYR A 70 -0.60 10.54 -21.58
CA TYR A 70 -0.31 11.27 -20.35
C TYR A 70 0.58 12.49 -20.67
N SER A 71 0.50 13.54 -19.87
CA SER A 71 1.29 14.76 -20.06
C SER A 71 2.80 14.57 -19.89
N TRP A 72 3.26 13.36 -19.56
CA TRP A 72 4.67 13.00 -19.34
C TRP A 72 5.11 11.74 -20.11
N GLY A 73 4.32 11.26 -21.09
CA GLY A 73 4.72 10.16 -21.97
C GLY A 73 3.58 9.25 -22.42
N GLU A 74 3.91 8.34 -23.34
CA GLU A 74 2.94 7.45 -24.02
C GLU A 74 2.46 6.25 -23.19
N SER A 75 3.04 6.04 -22.01
CA SER A 75 2.62 4.96 -21.11
C SER A 75 2.90 5.26 -19.65
N ALA A 76 2.10 4.67 -18.77
CA ALA A 76 2.30 4.67 -17.33
C ALA A 76 2.48 3.23 -16.85
N GLU A 77 3.53 2.99 -16.06
CA GLU A 77 3.77 1.69 -15.45
C GLU A 77 3.17 1.65 -14.03
N LYS A 78 2.24 0.71 -13.81
CA LYS A 78 1.66 0.41 -12.51
C LYS A 78 2.30 -0.85 -11.94
N ILE A 79 3.11 -0.65 -10.89
CA ILE A 79 3.64 -1.74 -10.08
C ILE A 79 2.59 -2.10 -9.03
N TYR A 80 2.10 -3.33 -9.08
CA TYR A 80 1.15 -3.88 -8.12
C TYR A 80 1.89 -4.63 -7.02
N TYR A 81 1.64 -4.22 -5.79
CA TYR A 81 2.21 -4.78 -4.58
C TYR A 81 1.20 -5.68 -3.88
N ALA A 82 1.69 -6.75 -3.27
CA ALA A 82 0.94 -7.64 -2.39
C ALA A 82 1.75 -7.92 -1.11
N LEU A 83 1.14 -8.64 -0.15
CA LEU A 83 1.85 -9.04 1.07
C LEU A 83 2.94 -10.06 0.76
N GLY A 84 4.12 -9.82 1.32
CA GLY A 84 5.24 -10.75 1.28
C GLY A 84 5.25 -11.71 2.47
N PRO A 85 6.19 -12.67 2.49
CA PRO A 85 6.26 -13.71 3.52
C PRO A 85 6.57 -13.17 4.92
N GLN A 86 7.19 -12.00 5.05
CA GLN A 86 7.47 -11.37 6.34
C GLN A 86 6.40 -10.35 6.76
N ALA A 87 5.30 -10.25 6.00
CA ALA A 87 4.18 -9.40 6.38
C ALA A 87 3.54 -9.91 7.68
N SER A 88 3.22 -8.98 8.57
CA SER A 88 2.50 -9.28 9.81
C SER A 88 1.35 -8.29 9.98
N PRO A 89 0.19 -8.56 9.36
CA PRO A 89 -1.02 -7.77 9.54
C PRO A 89 -1.49 -7.82 10.99
N ILE A 90 -1.96 -6.69 11.51
CA ILE A 90 -2.52 -6.60 12.87
C ILE A 90 -4.02 -6.35 12.86
N ASN A 91 -4.63 -6.32 11.67
CA ASN A 91 -6.07 -6.17 11.43
C ASN A 91 -6.64 -4.90 12.06
N ILE A 92 -6.03 -3.75 11.73
CA ILE A 92 -6.44 -2.44 12.23
C ILE A 92 -7.95 -2.23 11.97
N SER A 93 -8.72 -2.04 13.04
CA SER A 93 -10.19 -2.06 12.97
C SER A 93 -10.79 -1.05 11.99
N LYS A 94 -10.19 0.14 11.84
CA LYS A 94 -10.67 1.13 10.86
C LYS A 94 -10.42 0.72 9.41
N VAL A 95 -9.30 0.04 9.13
CA VAL A 95 -9.01 -0.50 7.79
C VAL A 95 -10.02 -1.59 7.47
N LYS A 96 -10.24 -2.52 8.40
CA LYS A 96 -11.25 -3.57 8.29
C LYS A 96 -12.64 -2.99 7.98
N ARG A 97 -13.12 -2.04 8.80
CA ARG A 97 -14.43 -1.38 8.61
C ARG A 97 -14.55 -0.67 7.26
N TYR A 98 -13.48 -0.07 6.74
CA TYR A 98 -13.50 0.58 5.44
C TYR A 98 -13.78 -0.39 4.31
N PHE A 99 -13.09 -1.54 4.30
CA PHE A 99 -13.33 -2.57 3.28
C PHE A 99 -14.65 -3.32 3.48
N GLU A 100 -15.14 -3.48 4.72
CA GLU A 100 -16.48 -4.02 4.99
C GLU A 100 -17.58 -3.11 4.43
N ARG A 101 -17.51 -1.80 4.68
CA ARG A 101 -18.49 -0.85 4.11
C ARG A 101 -18.48 -0.86 2.59
N LYS A 102 -17.30 -0.88 1.98
CA LYS A 102 -17.17 -0.88 0.52
C LYS A 102 -17.81 -2.12 -0.13
N LYS A 103 -17.67 -3.30 0.49
CA LYS A 103 -18.31 -4.54 0.02
C LYS A 103 -19.83 -4.54 0.12
N ASN A 104 -20.40 -3.81 1.07
CA ASN A 104 -21.86 -3.75 1.26
C ASN A 104 -22.52 -2.68 0.37
N SER A 105 -21.74 -1.95 -0.43
CA SER A 105 -22.22 -0.92 -1.37
C SER A 105 -22.09 -1.34 -2.84
N GLU A 106 -21.62 -2.56 -3.10
CA GLU A 106 -21.57 -3.24 -4.40
C GLU A 106 -22.64 -4.33 -4.46
#